data_AF-A0A2V9M1C9-F1
#
_entry.id   AF-A0A2V9M1C9-F1
#
_cell.length_a   1.000
_cell.length_b   1.000
_cell.length_c   1.000
_cell.angle_alpha   90.00
_cell.angle_beta   90.00
_cell.angle_gamma   90.00
#
_symmetry.space_group_name_H-M   'P 1'
#
loop_
_entity.id
_entity.type
_entity.pdbx_description
1 polymer ?
#
loop_
_entity_poly.entity_id
_entity_poly.type
_entity_poly.pdbx_seq_one_letter_code
_entity_poly.pdbx_strand_id
1 'polypeptide(L)'
;MILRRFLIVLLFAAPAAAQTPVEVVSVISRAADRQVRLPGEFLPYLSVAIHAKVTGFVDKVEVDRGSVVKRGQLLAALVAPEMKAQLAEAESKAQAIELQKAEAGARLAAAESTYQRLKAASATPGAVAQNDVILAEKTMEAARALARAFEGSLKAARASVQILKDLEGYLSIAAPFDGVITERNVHPGYLAGPGSGSTTPMLRLEQSSRLRLVVAVPEAHVGGIPSGAQVSFTVPAYPGEVFHGKVSRVAHSVDAKTRTMAVELDVGNRDLRLAPGMYPEVLWPVRPSRPSLLVPPASIVTTTERTFVIRIKDGVTEWVTVTRGAVVGNVVEVYGLLKPGDLVVRRGSDELREGTRVKAQTLAN
;
A
#
# COMPACT_ATOMS: atom_id res chain seq x y z
N MET A 1 -33.78 8.53 -107.36
CA MET A 1 -32.48 9.11 -107.73
C MET A 1 -31.62 9.20 -106.47
N ILE A 2 -30.56 8.39 -106.41
CA ILE A 2 -29.33 8.56 -105.62
C ILE A 2 -29.43 8.47 -104.07
N LEU A 3 -29.19 7.24 -103.60
CA LEU A 3 -28.26 6.78 -102.56
C LEU A 3 -27.45 7.83 -101.75
N ARG A 4 -27.43 7.70 -100.41
CA ARG A 4 -26.18 7.88 -99.62
C ARG A 4 -26.21 7.15 -98.27
N ARG A 5 -25.17 6.34 -98.07
CA ARG A 5 -24.84 5.51 -96.91
C ARG A 5 -24.58 6.36 -95.65
N PHE A 6 -25.09 5.92 -94.52
CA PHE A 6 -24.56 6.26 -93.20
C PHE A 6 -24.00 5.00 -92.52
N LEU A 7 -22.74 5.10 -92.11
CA LEU A 7 -22.04 4.12 -91.29
C LEU A 7 -22.42 4.41 -89.83
N ILE A 8 -23.13 3.49 -89.17
CA ILE A 8 -23.36 3.52 -87.72
C ILE A 8 -22.69 2.29 -87.12
N VAL A 9 -21.73 2.56 -86.23
CA VAL A 9 -21.04 1.58 -85.39
C VAL A 9 -22.04 1.09 -84.34
N LEU A 10 -22.37 -0.20 -84.37
CA LEU A 10 -23.14 -0.89 -83.35
C LEU A 10 -22.23 -1.23 -82.17
N LEU A 11 -22.31 -0.44 -81.10
CA LEU A 11 -21.78 -0.81 -79.79
C LEU A 11 -22.69 -1.91 -79.21
N PHE A 12 -22.15 -3.12 -79.05
CA PHE A 12 -22.82 -4.21 -78.35
C PHE A 12 -22.99 -3.83 -76.86
N ALA A 13 -24.23 -3.62 -76.42
CA ALA A 13 -24.59 -3.55 -75.01
C ALA A 13 -24.64 -4.98 -74.44
N ALA A 14 -23.66 -5.33 -73.61
CA ALA A 14 -23.63 -6.57 -72.85
C ALA A 14 -24.76 -6.60 -71.79
N PRO A 15 -25.37 -7.76 -71.51
CA PRO A 15 -26.48 -7.85 -70.57
C PRO A 15 -26.02 -7.57 -69.14
N ALA A 16 -26.80 -6.78 -68.40
CA ALA A 16 -26.58 -6.52 -66.99
C ALA A 16 -26.79 -7.82 -66.20
N ALA A 17 -25.71 -8.40 -65.68
CA ALA A 17 -25.75 -9.57 -64.82
C ALA A 17 -26.64 -9.30 -63.59
N ALA A 18 -27.60 -10.20 -63.35
CA ALA A 18 -28.46 -10.18 -62.18
C ALA A 18 -27.59 -10.26 -60.90
N GLN A 19 -27.55 -9.17 -60.14
CA GLN A 19 -26.82 -9.12 -58.88
C GLN A 19 -27.64 -9.82 -57.80
N THR A 20 -27.07 -10.83 -57.15
CA THR A 20 -27.71 -11.50 -56.01
C THR A 20 -27.86 -10.51 -54.85
N PRO A 21 -29.07 -10.35 -54.28
CA PRO A 21 -29.29 -9.50 -53.13
C PRO A 21 -28.70 -10.18 -51.89
N VAL A 22 -27.87 -9.45 -51.14
CA VAL A 22 -27.23 -9.99 -49.92
C VAL A 22 -27.45 -9.02 -48.77
N GLU A 23 -27.95 -9.54 -47.64
CA GLU A 23 -28.10 -8.78 -46.40
C GLU A 23 -26.75 -8.47 -45.80
N VAL A 24 -26.50 -7.19 -45.53
CA VAL A 24 -25.26 -6.71 -44.90
C VAL A 24 -25.48 -6.15 -43.51
N VAL A 25 -24.45 -6.27 -42.69
CA VAL A 25 -24.34 -5.65 -41.37
C VAL A 25 -23.00 -4.92 -41.27
N SER A 26 -22.97 -3.77 -40.60
CA SER A 26 -21.73 -3.04 -40.36
C SER A 26 -20.92 -3.69 -39.25
N VAL A 27 -19.61 -3.80 -39.42
CA VAL A 27 -18.68 -4.20 -38.36
C VAL A 27 -18.66 -3.13 -37.28
N ILE A 28 -19.03 -3.50 -36.05
CA ILE A 28 -19.06 -2.59 -34.90
C ILE A 28 -17.74 -2.71 -34.15
N SER A 29 -17.08 -1.58 -33.91
CA SER A 29 -15.94 -1.50 -33.00
C SER A 29 -16.45 -1.19 -31.60
N ARG A 30 -16.20 -2.07 -30.64
CA ARG A 30 -16.53 -1.84 -29.23
C ARG A 30 -15.37 -2.31 -28.37
N ALA A 31 -14.98 -1.47 -27.41
CA ALA A 31 -14.15 -1.95 -26.31
C ALA A 31 -15.01 -2.91 -25.47
N ALA A 32 -14.77 -4.21 -25.58
CA ALA A 32 -15.41 -5.16 -24.69
C ALA A 32 -14.81 -5.00 -23.29
N ASP A 33 -15.66 -4.71 -22.30
CA ASP A 33 -15.26 -4.72 -20.89
C ASP A 33 -14.99 -6.16 -20.46
N ARG A 34 -13.74 -6.59 -20.64
CA ARG A 34 -13.29 -7.91 -20.21
C ARG A 34 -12.87 -7.82 -18.75
N GLN A 35 -13.43 -8.71 -17.92
CA GLN A 35 -13.00 -8.88 -16.54
C GLN A 35 -12.41 -10.27 -16.37
N VAL A 36 -11.40 -10.38 -15.52
CA VAL A 36 -10.80 -11.65 -15.11
C VAL A 36 -10.89 -11.74 -13.59
N ARG A 37 -11.23 -12.94 -13.11
CA ARG A 37 -11.26 -13.24 -11.68
C ARG A 37 -9.85 -13.61 -11.24
N LEU A 38 -9.30 -12.82 -10.31
CA LEU A 38 -7.97 -13.05 -9.75
C LEU A 38 -8.08 -13.26 -8.25
N PRO A 39 -7.35 -14.24 -7.68
CA PRO A 39 -7.27 -14.36 -6.24
C PRO A 39 -6.49 -13.18 -5.67
N GLY A 40 -6.95 -12.69 -4.52
CA GLY A 40 -6.22 -11.73 -3.72
C GLY A 40 -6.05 -12.21 -2.28
N GLU A 41 -5.27 -11.47 -1.51
CA GLU A 41 -5.05 -11.68 -0.09
C GLU A 41 -5.17 -10.36 0.66
N PHE A 42 -5.89 -10.35 1.79
CA PHE A 42 -5.93 -9.21 2.68
C PHE A 42 -4.76 -9.20 3.65
N LEU A 43 -3.95 -8.16 3.58
CA LEU A 43 -2.93 -7.84 4.56
C LEU A 43 -3.40 -6.69 5.46
N PRO A 44 -2.98 -6.67 6.74
CA PRO A 44 -3.26 -5.53 7.62
C PRO A 44 -2.48 -4.31 7.12
N TYR A 45 -3.01 -3.10 7.34
CA TYR A 45 -2.30 -1.89 6.90
C TYR A 45 -1.03 -1.63 7.71
N LEU A 46 -1.04 -1.98 9.00
CA LEU A 46 0.11 -2.04 9.89
C LEU A 46 -0.02 -3.31 10.73
N SER A 47 1.08 -4.02 10.97
CA SER A 47 1.16 -5.14 11.90
C SER A 47 2.42 -4.96 12.74
N VAL A 48 2.29 -5.04 14.06
CA VAL A 48 3.42 -4.92 14.98
C VAL A 48 3.38 -6.02 16.03
N ALA A 49 4.53 -6.66 16.18
CA ALA A 49 4.83 -7.60 17.25
C ALA A 49 5.28 -6.81 18.48
N ILE A 50 4.53 -6.91 19.58
CA ILE A 50 4.79 -6.17 20.82
C ILE A 50 5.60 -7.06 21.75
N HIS A 51 6.80 -6.59 22.09
CA HIS A 51 7.71 -7.25 23.03
C HIS A 51 8.00 -6.31 24.21
N ALA A 52 8.25 -6.88 25.39
CA ALA A 52 8.75 -6.13 26.52
C ALA A 52 10.22 -5.73 26.27
N LYS A 53 10.54 -4.45 26.50
CA LYS A 53 11.92 -3.94 26.41
C LYS A 53 12.74 -4.20 27.66
N VAL A 54 12.07 -4.33 28.81
CA VAL A 54 12.66 -4.58 30.12
C VAL A 54 12.18 -5.92 30.64
N THR A 55 13.01 -6.56 31.45
CA THR A 55 12.66 -7.83 32.08
C THR A 55 11.75 -7.58 33.28
N GLY A 56 10.68 -8.37 33.39
CA GLY A 56 9.73 -8.28 34.50
C GLY A 56 8.62 -9.32 34.37
N PHE A 57 7.89 -9.54 35.45
CA PHE A 57 6.72 -10.40 35.44
C PHE A 57 5.50 -9.61 35.00
N VAL A 58 4.64 -10.22 34.19
CA VAL A 58 3.36 -9.63 33.82
C VAL A 58 2.45 -9.62 35.05
N ASP A 59 2.08 -8.44 35.52
CA ASP A 59 1.15 -8.27 36.64
C ASP A 59 -0.29 -8.46 36.14
N LYS A 60 -0.66 -7.68 35.13
CA LYS A 60 -2.00 -7.71 34.53
C LYS A 60 -1.96 -7.49 33.02
N VAL A 61 -2.93 -8.07 32.35
CA VAL A 61 -3.19 -7.91 30.92
C VAL A 61 -4.60 -7.36 30.77
N GLU A 62 -4.73 -6.16 30.23
CA GLU A 62 -6.00 -5.42 30.14
C GLU A 62 -6.77 -5.73 28.85
N VAL A 63 -6.17 -6.50 27.95
CA VAL A 63 -6.69 -6.79 26.61
C VAL A 63 -6.64 -8.28 26.30
N ASP A 64 -7.56 -8.72 25.45
CA ASP A 64 -7.57 -10.07 24.92
C ASP A 64 -7.63 -10.07 23.39
N ARG A 65 -7.47 -11.25 22.78
CA ARG A 65 -7.61 -11.46 21.34
C ARG A 65 -8.96 -10.95 20.85
N GLY A 66 -8.96 -10.14 19.80
CA GLY A 66 -10.14 -9.47 19.27
C GLY A 66 -10.47 -8.13 19.94
N SER A 67 -9.76 -7.73 21.01
CA SER A 67 -9.95 -6.42 21.64
C SER A 67 -9.52 -5.30 20.71
N VAL A 68 -10.38 -4.30 20.54
CA VAL A 68 -10.07 -3.06 19.83
C VAL A 68 -9.41 -2.09 20.79
N VAL A 69 -8.25 -1.56 20.40
CA VAL A 69 -7.44 -0.67 21.23
C VAL A 69 -7.13 0.62 20.51
N LYS A 70 -6.98 1.70 21.28
CA LYS A 70 -6.56 3.01 20.78
C LYS A 70 -5.08 3.25 21.06
N ARG A 71 -4.44 4.11 20.26
CA ARG A 71 -3.08 4.58 20.47
C ARG A 71 -2.92 5.11 21.90
N GLY A 72 -1.89 4.63 22.59
CA GLY A 72 -1.58 5.00 23.96
C GLY A 72 -2.39 4.25 25.03
N GLN A 73 -3.35 3.41 24.65
CA GLN A 73 -4.08 2.57 25.60
C GLN A 73 -3.14 1.53 26.23
N LEU A 74 -3.23 1.36 27.54
CA LEU A 74 -2.50 0.34 28.28
C LEU A 74 -2.98 -1.06 27.85
N LEU A 75 -2.03 -1.91 27.46
CA LEU A 75 -2.27 -3.29 27.03
C LEU A 75 -1.91 -4.27 28.13
N ALA A 76 -0.74 -4.08 28.74
CA ALA A 76 -0.25 -4.90 29.83
C ALA A 76 0.64 -4.08 30.77
N ALA A 77 0.67 -4.45 32.04
CA ALA A 77 1.56 -3.88 33.03
C ALA A 77 2.51 -4.97 33.54
N LEU A 78 3.79 -4.64 33.61
CA LEU A 78 4.83 -5.48 34.18
C LEU A 78 5.21 -4.96 35.57
N VAL A 79 5.68 -5.88 36.40
CA VAL A 79 6.27 -5.59 37.70
C VAL A 79 7.70 -6.11 37.73
N ALA A 80 8.62 -5.24 38.14
CA ALA A 80 10.02 -5.53 38.35
C ALA A 80 10.44 -4.88 39.69
N PRO A 81 10.29 -5.60 40.83
CA PRO A 81 10.67 -5.08 42.14
C PRO A 81 12.13 -4.62 42.22
N GLU A 82 13.02 -5.32 41.52
CA GLU A 82 14.44 -5.01 41.39
C GLU A 82 14.68 -3.64 40.74
N MET A 83 13.88 -3.26 39.74
CA MET A 83 13.99 -1.96 39.08
C MET A 83 13.59 -0.82 40.03
N LYS A 84 12.53 -1.03 40.82
CA LYS A 84 12.11 -0.06 41.85
C LYS A 84 13.18 0.13 42.92
N ALA A 85 13.81 -0.96 43.37
CA ALA A 85 14.90 -0.90 44.34
C ALA A 85 16.12 -0.15 43.77
N GLN A 86 16.51 -0.42 42.52
CA GLN A 86 17.60 0.28 41.84
C GLN A 86 17.31 1.78 41.66
N LEU A 87 16.08 2.14 41.31
CA LEU A 87 15.67 3.54 41.18
C LEU A 87 15.76 4.26 42.53
N ALA A 88 15.24 3.66 43.61
CA ALA A 88 15.32 4.22 44.95
C ALA A 88 16.77 4.40 45.44
N GLU A 89 17.65 3.45 45.13
CA GLU A 89 19.09 3.55 45.41
C GLU A 89 19.74 4.70 44.64
N ALA A 90 19.44 4.84 43.34
CA ALA A 90 19.98 5.90 42.49
C ALA A 90 19.49 7.29 42.93
N GLU A 91 18.22 7.42 43.31
CA GLU A 91 17.64 8.65 43.85
C GLU A 91 18.31 9.03 45.18
N SER A 92 18.54 8.06 46.06
CA SER A 92 19.26 8.29 47.33
C SER A 92 20.69 8.77 47.10
N LYS A 93 21.41 8.19 46.13
CA LYS A 93 22.75 8.64 45.74
C LYS A 93 22.73 10.05 45.16
N ALA A 94 21.77 10.38 44.31
CA ALA A 94 21.62 11.73 43.76
C ALA A 94 21.35 12.75 44.86
N GLN A 95 20.49 12.41 45.83
CA GLN A 95 20.21 13.25 46.99
C GLN A 95 21.44 13.48 47.86
N ALA A 96 22.27 12.45 48.11
CA ALA A 96 23.50 12.60 48.86
C ALA A 96 24.48 13.59 48.17
N ILE A 97 24.62 13.50 46.85
CA ILE A 97 25.46 14.42 46.06
C ILE A 97 24.86 15.83 46.04
N GLU A 98 23.54 15.96 46.04
CA GLU A 98 22.87 17.25 46.13
C GLU A 98 23.18 17.97 47.44
N LEU A 99 23.19 17.24 48.56
CA LEU A 99 23.61 17.78 49.85
C LEU A 99 25.10 18.19 49.84
N GLN A 100 25.98 17.39 49.22
CA GLN A 100 27.39 17.75 49.06
C GLN A 100 27.59 18.99 48.17
N LYS A 101 26.80 19.13 47.11
CA LYS A 101 26.77 20.35 46.27
C LYS A 101 26.33 21.56 47.08
N ALA A 102 25.30 21.41 47.92
CA ALA A 102 24.81 22.49 48.77
C ALA A 102 25.88 22.93 49.78
N GLU A 103 26.56 21.97 50.44
CA GLU A 103 27.68 22.24 51.34
C GLU A 103 28.85 22.95 50.62
N ALA A 104 29.21 22.47 49.43
CA ALA A 104 30.21 23.10 48.58
C ALA A 104 29.83 24.52 48.15
N GLY A 105 28.56 24.75 47.83
CA GLY A 105 28.01 26.06 47.50
C GLY A 105 28.08 27.04 48.68
N ALA A 106 27.75 26.57 49.89
CA ALA A 106 27.89 27.38 51.11
C ALA A 106 29.36 27.74 51.40
N ARG A 107 30.28 26.79 51.22
CA ARG A 107 31.74 27.05 51.34
C ARG A 107 32.24 28.06 50.31
N LEU A 108 31.79 27.95 49.07
CA LEU A 108 32.11 28.91 48.02
C LEU A 108 31.60 30.31 48.38
N ALA A 109 30.35 30.44 48.82
CA ALA A 109 29.78 31.73 49.21
C ALA A 109 30.55 32.37 50.38
N ALA A 110 30.99 31.57 51.36
CA ALA A 110 31.81 32.04 52.47
C ALA A 110 33.21 32.51 52.02
N ALA A 111 33.86 31.74 51.13
CA ALA A 111 35.17 32.09 50.56
C ALA A 111 35.10 33.36 49.69
N GLU A 112 34.06 33.47 48.86
CA GLU A 112 33.80 34.64 48.02
C GLU A 112 33.55 35.89 48.87
N SER A 113 32.70 35.80 49.89
CA SER A 113 32.47 36.90 50.83
C SER A 113 33.76 37.37 51.51
N THR A 114 34.63 36.43 51.91
CA THR A 114 35.91 36.73 52.56
C THR A 114 36.89 37.40 51.60
N TYR A 115 37.02 36.88 50.37
CA TYR A 115 37.83 37.50 49.32
C TYR A 115 37.35 38.93 49.00
N GLN A 116 36.04 39.15 48.87
CA GLN A 116 35.49 40.48 48.58
C GLN A 116 35.79 41.47 49.71
N ARG A 117 35.66 41.07 50.98
CA ARG A 117 36.01 41.92 52.12
C ARG A 117 37.50 42.27 52.16
N LEU A 118 38.39 41.30 51.94
CA LEU A 118 39.84 41.53 51.92
C LEU A 118 40.27 42.39 50.73
N LYS A 119 39.67 42.17 49.55
CA LYS A 119 39.90 42.98 48.35
C LYS A 119 39.47 44.44 48.58
N ALA A 120 38.30 44.67 49.18
CA ALA A 120 37.85 46.01 49.54
C ALA A 120 38.77 46.67 50.57
N ALA A 121 39.22 45.94 51.59
CA ALA A 121 40.16 46.45 52.59
C ALA A 121 41.53 46.79 51.96
N SER A 122 41.99 46.03 50.97
CA SER A 122 43.27 46.27 50.27
C SER A 122 43.33 47.56 49.47
N ALA A 123 42.19 48.18 49.18
CA ALA A 123 42.12 49.50 48.56
C ALA A 123 42.66 50.61 49.49
N THR A 124 42.72 50.36 50.80
CA THR A 124 43.32 51.29 51.78
C THR A 124 44.80 50.93 51.98
N PRO A 125 45.76 51.82 51.66
CA PRO A 125 47.18 51.53 51.77
C PRO A 125 47.58 51.07 53.18
N GLY A 126 48.22 49.89 53.28
CA GLY A 126 48.72 49.32 54.54
C GLY A 126 47.71 48.54 55.38
N ALA A 127 46.43 48.44 54.97
CA ALA A 127 45.38 47.80 55.77
C ALA A 127 45.42 46.25 55.76
N VAL A 128 45.94 45.63 54.69
CA VAL A 128 46.07 44.16 54.54
C VAL A 128 47.30 43.81 53.72
N ALA A 129 47.93 42.67 54.01
CA ALA A 129 49.08 42.19 53.25
C ALA A 129 48.64 41.66 51.87
N GLN A 130 49.43 41.94 50.83
CA GLN A 130 49.12 41.48 49.47
C GLN A 130 49.05 39.95 49.36
N ASN A 131 49.83 39.23 50.17
CA ASN A 131 49.80 37.78 50.27
C ASN A 131 48.45 37.25 50.77
N ASP A 132 47.77 37.97 51.67
CA ASP A 132 46.47 37.53 52.23
C ASP A 132 45.37 37.58 51.17
N VAL A 133 45.41 38.60 50.29
CA VAL A 133 44.47 38.72 49.17
C VAL A 133 44.69 37.60 48.14
N ILE A 134 45.95 37.28 47.82
CA ILE A 134 46.31 36.18 46.91
C ILE A 134 45.87 34.83 47.51
N LEU A 135 46.11 34.61 48.80
CA LEU A 135 45.66 33.40 49.48
C LEU A 135 44.13 33.27 49.43
N ALA A 136 43.40 34.34 49.76
CA ALA A 136 41.95 34.37 49.71
C ALA A 136 41.42 34.08 48.29
N GLU A 137 42.03 34.64 47.25
CA GLU A 137 41.70 34.35 45.86
C GLU A 137 41.88 32.85 45.55
N LYS A 138 43.01 32.25 45.93
CA LYS A 138 43.26 30.81 45.72
C LYS A 138 42.29 29.93 46.49
N THR A 139 41.90 30.30 47.71
CA THR A 139 40.87 29.57 48.46
C THR A 139 39.49 29.64 47.79
N MET A 140 39.11 30.82 47.27
CA MET A 140 37.86 30.99 46.51
C MET A 140 37.89 30.19 45.21
N GLU A 141 38.99 30.22 44.46
CA GLU A 141 39.17 29.44 43.24
C GLU A 141 39.07 27.93 43.51
N ALA A 142 39.68 27.45 44.59
CA ALA A 142 39.59 26.05 45.02
C ALA A 142 38.15 25.66 45.42
N ALA A 143 37.46 26.51 46.20
CA ALA A 143 36.06 26.29 46.56
C ALA A 143 35.15 26.29 45.32
N ARG A 144 35.42 27.17 44.34
CA ARG A 144 34.68 27.24 43.08
C ARG A 144 34.92 26.00 42.22
N ALA A 145 36.15 25.49 42.17
CA ALA A 145 36.46 24.25 41.47
C ALA A 145 35.72 23.06 42.10
N LEU A 146 35.70 22.98 43.44
CA LEU A 146 35.00 21.94 44.18
C LEU A 146 33.47 22.00 43.99
N ALA A 147 32.87 23.20 44.05
CA ALA A 147 31.44 23.38 43.77
C ALA A 147 31.07 22.95 42.35
N ARG A 148 31.90 23.31 41.34
CA ARG A 148 31.72 22.85 39.96
C ARG A 148 31.87 21.34 39.81
N ALA A 149 32.79 20.72 40.55
CA ALA A 149 32.94 19.27 40.54
C ALA A 149 31.66 18.57 41.04
N PHE A 150 31.11 18.99 42.19
CA PHE A 150 29.86 18.43 42.71
C PHE A 150 28.65 18.75 41.82
N GLU A 151 28.62 19.90 41.15
CA GLU A 151 27.61 20.17 40.14
C GLU A 151 27.66 19.17 38.97
N GLY A 152 28.87 18.88 38.47
CA GLY A 152 29.09 17.85 37.46
C GLY A 152 28.65 16.46 37.94
N SER A 153 29.04 16.08 39.16
CA SER A 153 28.63 14.82 39.79
C SER A 153 27.11 14.70 39.95
N LEU A 154 26.44 15.79 40.37
CA LEU A 154 24.98 15.80 40.52
C LEU A 154 24.30 15.64 39.16
N LYS A 155 24.81 16.31 38.11
CA LYS A 155 24.29 16.17 36.75
C LYS A 155 24.42 14.72 36.26
N ALA A 156 25.56 14.06 36.51
CA ALA A 156 25.77 12.66 36.17
C ALA A 156 24.81 11.74 36.94
N ALA A 157 24.66 11.93 38.26
CA ALA A 157 23.76 11.13 39.08
C ALA A 157 22.28 11.29 38.69
N ARG A 158 21.84 12.52 38.39
CA ARG A 158 20.48 12.79 37.87
C ARG A 158 20.27 12.14 36.50
N ALA A 159 21.28 12.09 35.64
CA ALA A 159 21.18 11.38 34.37
C ALA A 159 21.02 9.86 34.59
N SER A 160 21.72 9.26 35.56
CA SER A 160 21.53 7.85 35.93
C SER A 160 20.11 7.57 36.45
N VAL A 161 19.56 8.45 37.27
CA VAL A 161 18.16 8.36 37.74
C VAL A 161 17.19 8.42 36.55
N GLN A 162 17.42 9.34 35.61
CA GLN A 162 16.54 9.48 34.44
C GLN A 162 16.51 8.22 33.58
N ILE A 163 17.66 7.58 33.35
CA ILE A 163 17.74 6.32 32.61
C ILE A 163 16.87 5.25 33.27
N LEU A 164 16.93 5.11 34.60
CA LEU A 164 16.11 4.15 35.33
C LEU A 164 14.61 4.48 35.29
N LYS A 165 14.24 5.77 35.32
CA LYS A 165 12.85 6.21 35.14
C LYS A 165 12.32 5.90 33.74
N ASP A 166 13.14 6.10 32.71
CA ASP A 166 12.78 5.75 31.34
C ASP A 166 12.58 4.24 31.18
N LEU A 167 13.43 3.43 31.84
CA LEU A 167 13.28 1.98 31.89
C LEU A 167 12.03 1.53 32.67
N GLU A 168 11.72 2.18 33.79
CA GLU A 168 10.47 1.96 34.53
C GLU A 168 9.24 2.26 33.67
N GLY A 169 9.31 3.31 32.84
CA GLY A 169 8.26 3.64 31.87
C GLY A 169 7.96 2.49 30.89
N TYR A 170 8.95 1.66 30.55
CA TYR A 170 8.75 0.49 29.69
C TYR A 170 8.06 -0.69 30.38
N LEU A 171 7.84 -0.65 31.70
CA LEU A 171 6.99 -1.63 32.39
C LEU A 171 5.52 -1.48 32.01
N SER A 172 5.10 -0.30 31.54
CA SER A 172 3.76 -0.07 31.01
C SER A 172 3.77 -0.24 29.49
N ILE A 173 3.17 -1.34 29.01
CA ILE A 173 3.09 -1.62 27.58
C ILE A 173 1.83 -0.97 27.03
N ALA A 174 2.00 0.04 26.17
CA ALA A 174 0.91 0.76 25.52
C ALA A 174 0.85 0.49 24.01
N ALA A 175 -0.32 0.66 23.41
CA ALA A 175 -0.54 0.48 21.98
C ALA A 175 0.13 1.61 21.15
N PRO A 176 0.98 1.27 20.15
CA PRO A 176 1.62 2.29 19.31
C PRO A 176 0.66 2.98 18.31
N PHE A 177 -0.45 2.34 17.95
CA PHE A 177 -1.46 2.86 17.03
C PHE A 177 -2.84 2.23 17.33
N ASP A 178 -3.90 2.73 16.68
CA ASP A 178 -5.25 2.17 16.80
C ASP A 178 -5.36 0.85 16.02
N GLY A 179 -5.89 -0.20 16.65
CA GLY A 179 -5.97 -1.51 15.99
C GLY A 179 -6.67 -2.57 16.83
N VAL A 180 -6.50 -3.83 16.41
CA VAL A 180 -7.08 -5.01 17.05
C VAL A 180 -5.95 -5.94 17.48
N ILE A 181 -6.05 -6.51 18.68
CA ILE A 181 -5.12 -7.51 19.16
C ILE A 181 -5.42 -8.85 18.49
N THR A 182 -4.52 -9.35 17.64
CA THR A 182 -4.71 -10.59 16.87
C THR A 182 -4.07 -11.80 17.54
N GLU A 183 -3.00 -11.59 18.30
CA GLU A 183 -2.33 -12.62 19.09
C GLU A 183 -2.12 -12.13 20.51
N ARG A 184 -2.30 -13.05 21.47
CA ARG A 184 -1.96 -12.86 22.87
C ARG A 184 -1.27 -14.11 23.36
N ASN A 185 0.00 -13.98 23.72
CA ASN A 185 0.86 -15.07 24.17
C ASN A 185 1.32 -14.86 25.61
N VAL A 186 0.61 -14.03 26.38
CA VAL A 186 0.97 -13.69 27.77
C VAL A 186 -0.21 -13.76 28.72
N HIS A 187 0.11 -14.19 29.94
CA HIS A 187 -0.80 -14.29 31.07
C HIS A 187 -0.16 -13.63 32.30
N PRO A 188 -0.96 -13.22 33.30
CA PRO A 188 -0.44 -12.82 34.60
C PRO A 188 0.53 -13.88 35.16
N GLY A 189 1.66 -13.43 35.70
CA GLY A 189 2.76 -14.27 36.17
C GLY A 189 3.77 -14.69 35.10
N TYR A 190 3.53 -14.40 33.82
CA TYR A 190 4.48 -14.69 32.75
C TYR A 190 5.73 -13.80 32.85
N LEU A 191 6.93 -14.39 32.74
CA LEU A 191 8.18 -13.63 32.66
C LEU A 191 8.36 -13.09 31.24
N ALA A 192 8.41 -11.77 31.09
CA ALA A 192 8.61 -11.10 29.81
C ALA A 192 9.90 -10.28 29.82
N GLY A 193 10.50 -10.11 28.64
CA GLY A 193 11.64 -9.22 28.40
C GLY A 193 12.88 -9.92 27.85
N PRO A 194 13.94 -9.14 27.58
CA PRO A 194 15.20 -9.67 27.06
C PRO A 194 15.78 -10.73 28.02
N GLY A 195 16.24 -11.87 27.48
CA GLY A 195 16.81 -12.95 28.27
C GLY A 195 15.79 -13.94 28.87
N SER A 196 14.49 -13.72 28.69
CA SER A 196 13.44 -14.69 29.10
C SER A 196 13.48 -16.03 28.32
N GLY A 197 14.28 -16.14 27.26
CA GLY A 197 14.35 -17.34 26.41
C GLY A 197 13.20 -17.51 25.41
N SER A 198 12.15 -16.70 25.50
CA SER A 198 11.04 -16.69 24.54
C SER A 198 11.26 -15.65 23.44
N THR A 199 11.26 -16.09 22.19
CA THR A 199 11.25 -15.21 21.00
C THR A 199 9.83 -14.81 20.57
N THR A 200 8.82 -15.33 21.27
CA THR A 200 7.41 -15.11 20.93
C THR A 200 6.97 -13.71 21.36
N PRO A 201 6.29 -12.93 20.49
CA PRO A 201 5.75 -11.63 20.88
C PRO A 201 4.69 -11.79 21.95
N MET A 202 4.63 -10.83 22.88
CA MET A 202 3.64 -10.85 23.95
C MET A 202 2.24 -10.66 23.39
N LEU A 203 2.11 -9.69 22.50
CA LEU A 203 0.88 -9.33 21.80
C LEU A 203 1.22 -9.04 20.34
N ARG A 204 0.28 -9.30 19.44
CA ARG A 204 0.33 -8.77 18.06
C ARG A 204 -0.81 -7.79 17.87
N LEU A 205 -0.48 -6.58 17.44
CA LEU A 205 -1.45 -5.53 17.17
C LEU A 205 -1.48 -5.24 15.67
N GLU A 206 -2.68 -5.28 15.09
CA GLU A 206 -2.88 -5.03 13.67
C GLU A 206 -3.90 -3.92 13.42
N GLN A 207 -3.59 -3.06 12.46
CA GLN A 207 -4.53 -2.05 12.01
C GLN A 207 -5.48 -2.67 10.98
N SER A 208 -6.67 -3.06 11.43
CA SER A 208 -7.68 -3.71 10.59
C SER A 208 -8.71 -2.76 9.99
N SER A 209 -8.76 -1.50 10.44
CA SER A 209 -9.73 -0.49 9.94
C SER A 209 -9.51 -0.08 8.47
N ARG A 210 -8.29 -0.31 7.99
CA ARG A 210 -7.86 -0.19 6.59
C ARG A 210 -7.06 -1.46 6.29
N LEU A 211 -7.35 -2.09 5.16
CA LEU A 211 -6.64 -3.29 4.71
C LEU A 211 -5.94 -3.01 3.39
N ARG A 212 -4.87 -3.75 3.15
CA ARG A 212 -4.19 -3.81 1.85
C ARG A 212 -4.59 -5.11 1.19
N LEU A 213 -5.34 -5.01 0.11
CA LEU A 213 -5.66 -6.16 -0.73
C LEU A 213 -4.55 -6.31 -1.77
N VAL A 214 -3.76 -7.37 -1.65
CA VAL A 214 -2.69 -7.68 -2.60
C VAL A 214 -3.23 -8.67 -3.63
N VAL A 215 -3.09 -8.32 -4.90
CA VAL A 215 -3.55 -9.14 -6.03
C VAL A 215 -2.36 -9.45 -6.92
N ALA A 216 -2.15 -10.73 -7.22
CA ALA A 216 -1.14 -11.17 -8.16
C ALA A 216 -1.69 -11.08 -9.60
N VAL A 217 -1.31 -10.04 -10.32
CA VAL A 217 -1.84 -9.74 -11.66
C VAL A 217 -0.86 -10.24 -12.72
N PRO A 218 -1.27 -11.12 -13.67
CA PRO A 218 -0.40 -11.53 -14.77
C PRO A 218 0.09 -10.32 -15.59
N GLU A 219 1.34 -10.36 -16.04
CA GLU A 219 1.98 -9.25 -16.78
C GLU A 219 1.13 -8.74 -17.96
N ALA A 220 0.48 -9.65 -18.69
CA ALA A 220 -0.39 -9.32 -19.83
C ALA A 220 -1.61 -8.44 -19.49
N HIS A 221 -1.98 -8.33 -18.21
CA HIS A 221 -3.18 -7.62 -17.74
C HIS A 221 -2.86 -6.38 -16.88
N VAL A 222 -1.59 -6.13 -16.63
CA VAL A 222 -1.09 -5.03 -15.80
C VAL A 222 -1.35 -3.66 -16.42
N GLY A 223 -1.10 -3.52 -17.73
CA GLY A 223 -1.15 -2.23 -18.43
C GLY A 223 -2.55 -1.60 -18.53
N GLY A 224 -3.57 -2.30 -18.03
CA GLY A 224 -4.97 -1.90 -18.15
C GLY A 224 -5.49 -0.96 -17.05
N ILE A 225 -4.82 -0.82 -15.91
CA ILE A 225 -5.43 -0.13 -14.76
C ILE A 225 -4.68 1.16 -14.39
N PRO A 226 -5.33 2.33 -14.49
CA PRO A 226 -4.76 3.58 -13.99
C PRO A 226 -4.71 3.55 -12.47
N SER A 227 -3.67 4.17 -11.90
CA SER A 227 -3.59 4.38 -10.45
C SER A 227 -4.85 5.12 -9.96
N GLY A 228 -5.40 4.66 -8.83
CA GLY A 228 -6.63 5.21 -8.25
C GLY A 228 -7.94 4.64 -8.82
N ALA A 229 -7.89 3.71 -9.77
CA ALA A 229 -9.09 3.01 -10.24
C ALA A 229 -9.77 2.22 -9.11
N GLN A 230 -11.10 2.17 -9.16
CA GLN A 230 -11.89 1.35 -8.26
C GLN A 230 -12.04 -0.05 -8.88
N VAL A 231 -11.74 -1.09 -8.10
CA VAL A 231 -11.88 -2.49 -8.51
C VAL A 231 -12.81 -3.19 -7.53
N SER A 232 -13.73 -3.99 -8.07
CA SER A 232 -14.69 -4.75 -7.29
C SER A 232 -14.12 -6.11 -6.90
N PHE A 233 -14.51 -6.60 -5.73
CA PHE A 233 -14.16 -7.93 -5.27
C PHE A 233 -15.27 -8.52 -4.40
N THR A 234 -15.29 -9.84 -4.30
CA THR A 234 -16.19 -10.59 -3.43
C THR A 234 -15.38 -11.39 -2.43
N VAL A 235 -15.97 -11.69 -1.27
CA VAL A 235 -15.32 -12.48 -0.22
C VAL A 235 -16.20 -13.70 0.05
N PRO A 236 -15.67 -14.93 0.06
CA PRO A 236 -16.47 -16.12 0.33
C PRO A 236 -17.24 -16.08 1.65
N ALA A 237 -16.70 -15.40 2.67
CA ALA A 237 -17.35 -15.19 3.96
C ALA A 237 -18.64 -14.34 3.89
N TYR A 238 -18.82 -13.56 2.83
CA TYR A 238 -20.00 -12.71 2.59
C TYR A 238 -20.55 -12.92 1.17
N PRO A 239 -21.21 -14.06 0.89
CA PRO A 239 -21.74 -14.36 -0.44
C PRO A 239 -22.73 -13.31 -0.94
N GLY A 240 -22.57 -12.88 -2.19
CA GLY A 240 -23.46 -11.91 -2.84
C GLY A 240 -23.16 -10.43 -2.54
N GLU A 241 -22.31 -10.14 -1.55
CA GLU A 241 -21.85 -8.78 -1.30
C GLU A 241 -20.65 -8.43 -2.18
N VAL A 242 -20.72 -7.26 -2.82
CA VAL A 242 -19.64 -6.71 -3.63
C VAL A 242 -18.99 -5.57 -2.86
N PHE A 243 -17.69 -5.70 -2.66
CA PHE A 243 -16.86 -4.69 -2.04
C PHE A 243 -15.99 -4.00 -3.09
N HIS A 244 -15.45 -2.85 -2.73
CA HIS A 244 -14.64 -2.05 -3.63
C HIS A 244 -13.32 -1.67 -2.98
N GLY A 245 -12.23 -1.82 -3.74
CA GLY A 245 -10.88 -1.40 -3.36
C GLY A 245 -10.33 -0.39 -4.36
N LYS A 246 -9.53 0.57 -3.87
CA LYS A 246 -8.89 1.57 -4.72
C LYS A 246 -7.45 1.14 -5.01
N VAL A 247 -7.08 1.04 -6.29
CA VAL A 247 -5.69 0.76 -6.68
C VAL A 247 -4.79 1.88 -6.18
N SER A 248 -3.84 1.52 -5.33
CA SER A 248 -2.99 2.48 -4.61
C SER A 248 -1.53 2.36 -5.06
N ARG A 249 -1.04 1.13 -5.23
CA ARG A 249 0.36 0.83 -5.52
C ARG A 249 0.47 -0.34 -6.48
N VAL A 250 1.45 -0.26 -7.36
CA VAL A 250 1.80 -1.31 -8.31
C VAL A 250 3.29 -1.58 -8.08
N ALA A 251 3.70 -2.84 -7.94
CA ALA A 251 5.09 -3.16 -7.56
C ALA A 251 6.13 -2.77 -8.64
N HIS A 252 5.70 -2.49 -9.88
CA HIS A 252 6.54 -2.21 -11.07
C HIS A 252 7.66 -3.26 -11.28
N SER A 253 7.50 -4.45 -10.71
CA SER A 253 8.44 -5.57 -10.77
C SER A 253 7.63 -6.84 -10.92
N VAL A 254 8.02 -7.67 -11.89
CA VAL A 254 7.37 -8.95 -12.18
C VAL A 254 8.12 -10.04 -11.43
N ASP A 255 7.39 -10.86 -10.69
CA ASP A 255 7.94 -12.10 -10.14
C ASP A 255 8.22 -13.07 -11.30
N ALA A 256 9.49 -13.38 -11.54
CA ALA A 256 9.91 -14.21 -12.65
C ALA A 256 9.38 -15.66 -12.60
N LYS A 257 9.07 -16.18 -11.39
CA LYS A 257 8.56 -17.55 -11.21
C LYS A 257 7.09 -17.64 -11.61
N THR A 258 6.29 -16.65 -11.23
CA THR A 258 4.84 -16.65 -11.47
C THR A 258 4.41 -15.82 -12.68
N ARG A 259 5.30 -14.99 -13.22
CA ARG A 259 5.02 -13.97 -14.26
C ARG A 259 3.85 -13.06 -13.89
N THR A 260 3.73 -12.77 -12.59
CA THR A 260 2.73 -11.85 -12.04
C THR A 260 3.41 -10.64 -11.41
N MET A 261 2.66 -9.56 -11.32
CA MET A 261 3.03 -8.38 -10.57
C MET A 261 2.02 -8.15 -9.46
N ALA A 262 2.51 -7.87 -8.26
CA ALA A 262 1.68 -7.51 -7.13
C ALA A 262 1.09 -6.10 -7.33
N VAL A 263 -0.24 -6.01 -7.21
CA VAL A 263 -0.97 -4.75 -7.16
C VAL A 263 -1.68 -4.65 -5.82
N GLU A 264 -1.46 -3.55 -5.11
CA GLU A 264 -2.07 -3.29 -3.79
C GLU A 264 -3.25 -2.34 -3.92
N LEU A 265 -4.39 -2.76 -3.38
CA LEU A 265 -5.60 -1.96 -3.28
C LEU A 265 -5.83 -1.57 -1.83
N ASP A 266 -6.14 -0.29 -1.62
CA ASP A 266 -6.60 0.20 -0.34
C ASP A 266 -8.09 -0.13 -0.16
N VAL A 267 -8.41 -0.82 0.94
CA VAL A 267 -9.77 -1.21 1.29
C VAL A 267 -10.13 -0.63 2.66
N GLY A 268 -11.22 0.14 2.71
CA GLY A 268 -11.78 0.63 3.96
C GLY A 268 -12.56 -0.47 4.68
N ASN A 269 -12.34 -0.63 5.98
CA ASN A 269 -12.95 -1.69 6.79
C ASN A 269 -13.33 -1.16 8.18
N ARG A 270 -14.17 -0.10 8.20
CA ARG A 270 -14.55 0.58 9.46
C ARG A 270 -15.34 -0.31 10.41
N ASP A 271 -16.14 -1.21 9.85
CA ASP A 271 -17.01 -2.12 10.60
C ASP A 271 -16.29 -3.42 11.02
N LEU A 272 -14.99 -3.55 10.70
CA LEU A 272 -14.16 -4.71 11.01
C LEU A 272 -14.71 -6.05 10.50
N ARG A 273 -15.54 -6.01 9.44
CA ARG A 273 -16.15 -7.19 8.81
C ARG A 273 -15.12 -8.03 8.06
N LEU A 274 -14.12 -7.37 7.47
CA LEU A 274 -13.05 -8.04 6.72
C LEU A 274 -11.87 -8.30 7.69
N ALA A 275 -11.33 -9.50 7.67
CA ALA A 275 -10.16 -9.84 8.47
C ALA A 275 -8.91 -9.94 7.58
N PRO A 276 -7.73 -9.52 8.09
CA PRO A 276 -6.46 -9.92 7.51
C PRO A 276 -6.38 -11.46 7.35
N GLY A 277 -5.75 -11.93 6.28
CA GLY A 277 -5.65 -13.35 5.93
C GLY A 277 -6.85 -13.92 5.16
N MET A 278 -7.92 -13.16 4.97
CA MET A 278 -9.01 -13.57 4.06
C MET A 278 -8.56 -13.51 2.59
N TYR A 279 -9.07 -14.44 1.78
CA TYR A 279 -8.79 -14.54 0.35
C TYR A 279 -10.01 -14.10 -0.48
N PRO A 280 -10.07 -12.85 -0.96
CA PRO A 280 -11.12 -12.40 -1.86
C PRO A 280 -10.88 -12.84 -3.31
N GLU A 281 -11.97 -12.84 -4.07
CA GLU A 281 -11.95 -12.96 -5.53
C GLU A 281 -12.12 -11.56 -6.14
N VAL A 282 -11.09 -11.09 -6.84
CA VAL A 282 -11.03 -9.74 -7.40
C VAL A 282 -11.46 -9.77 -8.87
N LEU A 283 -12.43 -8.93 -9.22
CA LEU A 283 -12.90 -8.74 -10.58
C LEU A 283 -12.00 -7.71 -11.28
N TRP A 284 -10.89 -8.18 -11.82
CA TRP A 284 -9.87 -7.34 -12.44
C TRP A 284 -10.29 -6.90 -13.84
N PRO A 285 -10.45 -5.59 -14.12
CA PRO A 285 -10.73 -5.12 -15.46
C PRO A 285 -9.48 -5.25 -16.34
N VAL A 286 -9.64 -5.86 -17.50
CA VAL A 286 -8.61 -6.02 -18.52
C VAL A 286 -8.94 -5.07 -19.66
N ARG A 287 -8.07 -4.08 -19.91
CA ARG A 287 -8.18 -3.28 -21.12
C ARG A 287 -7.74 -4.13 -22.32
N PRO A 288 -8.57 -4.26 -23.37
CA PRO A 288 -8.11 -4.86 -24.61
C PRO A 288 -7.05 -3.96 -25.24
N SER A 289 -6.00 -4.56 -25.81
CA SER A 289 -4.89 -3.81 -26.44
C SER A 289 -5.32 -3.05 -27.71
N ARG A 290 -6.44 -3.45 -28.30
CA ARG A 290 -7.11 -2.79 -29.43
C ARG A 290 -8.63 -2.95 -29.27
N PRO A 291 -9.45 -1.98 -29.70
CA PRO A 291 -10.89 -2.16 -29.71
C PRO A 291 -11.26 -3.36 -30.59
N SER A 292 -12.11 -4.22 -30.06
CA SER A 292 -12.54 -5.46 -30.67
C SER A 292 -13.53 -5.17 -31.80
N LEU A 293 -13.34 -5.83 -32.94
CA LEU A 293 -14.31 -5.80 -34.03
C LEU A 293 -15.35 -6.90 -33.77
N LEU A 294 -16.62 -6.51 -33.75
CA LEU A 294 -17.74 -7.39 -33.45
C LEU A 294 -18.57 -7.64 -34.71
N VAL A 295 -18.85 -8.91 -34.98
CA VAL A 295 -19.74 -9.36 -36.05
C VAL A 295 -20.76 -10.36 -35.50
N PRO A 296 -21.96 -10.48 -36.09
CA PRO A 296 -22.88 -11.55 -35.74
C PRO A 296 -22.25 -12.93 -35.95
N PRO A 297 -22.56 -13.95 -35.12
CA PRO A 297 -22.03 -15.30 -35.30
C PRO A 297 -22.30 -15.87 -36.69
N ALA A 298 -23.46 -15.55 -37.27
CA ALA A 298 -23.87 -16.02 -38.59
C ALA A 298 -23.07 -15.41 -39.75
N SER A 299 -22.33 -14.31 -39.52
CA SER A 299 -21.45 -13.69 -40.52
C SER A 299 -20.11 -14.41 -40.68
N ILE A 300 -19.77 -15.30 -39.73
CA ILE A 300 -18.50 -16.01 -39.71
C ILE A 300 -18.67 -17.34 -40.46
N VAL A 301 -17.88 -17.52 -41.50
CA VAL A 301 -17.82 -18.78 -42.26
C VAL A 301 -16.57 -19.54 -41.83
N THR A 302 -16.75 -20.79 -41.42
CA THR A 302 -15.65 -21.69 -41.06
C THR A 302 -15.64 -22.85 -42.04
N THR A 303 -14.56 -22.95 -42.82
CA THR A 303 -14.29 -24.10 -43.69
C THR A 303 -13.18 -24.96 -43.10
N THR A 304 -12.90 -26.11 -43.70
CA THR A 304 -11.80 -27.00 -43.31
C THR A 304 -10.42 -26.33 -43.37
N GLU A 305 -10.28 -25.27 -44.18
CA GLU A 305 -9.00 -24.60 -44.42
C GLU A 305 -8.83 -23.30 -43.64
N ARG A 306 -9.89 -22.50 -43.46
CA ARG A 306 -9.80 -21.20 -42.77
C ARG A 306 -11.15 -20.70 -42.24
N THR A 307 -11.08 -19.77 -41.29
CA THR A 307 -12.23 -18.96 -40.87
C THR A 307 -12.17 -17.58 -41.52
N PHE A 308 -13.27 -17.12 -42.10
CA PHE A 308 -13.33 -15.83 -42.80
C PHE A 308 -14.71 -15.17 -42.65
N VAL A 309 -14.75 -13.88 -42.95
CA VAL A 309 -15.98 -13.12 -43.18
C VAL A 309 -15.98 -12.60 -44.60
N ILE A 310 -17.17 -12.38 -45.17
CA ILE A 310 -17.32 -11.82 -46.51
C ILE A 310 -17.59 -10.33 -46.38
N ARG A 311 -16.59 -9.51 -46.71
CA ARG A 311 -16.72 -8.05 -46.81
C ARG A 311 -17.28 -7.68 -48.17
N ILE A 312 -18.15 -6.67 -48.22
CA ILE A 312 -18.62 -6.07 -49.47
C ILE A 312 -17.95 -4.71 -49.64
N LYS A 313 -17.18 -4.56 -50.71
CA LYS A 313 -16.53 -3.31 -51.08
C LYS A 313 -16.89 -2.97 -52.50
N ASP A 314 -17.46 -1.78 -52.73
CA ASP A 314 -17.88 -1.30 -54.05
C ASP A 314 -18.81 -2.28 -54.81
N GLY A 315 -19.66 -3.01 -54.08
CA GLY A 315 -20.61 -3.99 -54.66
C GLY A 315 -19.98 -5.35 -55.02
N VAL A 316 -18.73 -5.60 -54.61
CA VAL A 316 -18.01 -6.84 -54.85
C VAL A 316 -17.69 -7.54 -53.52
N THR A 317 -17.78 -8.87 -53.50
CA THR A 317 -17.45 -9.71 -52.33
C THR A 317 -15.94 -9.93 -52.20
N GLU A 318 -15.42 -9.79 -50.98
CA GLU A 318 -14.02 -10.00 -50.62
C GLU A 318 -13.95 -10.93 -49.41
N TRP A 319 -13.19 -12.01 -49.49
CA TRP A 319 -13.02 -12.94 -48.37
C TRP A 319 -11.91 -12.46 -47.47
N VAL A 320 -12.28 -12.01 -46.28
CA VAL A 320 -11.31 -11.55 -45.27
C VAL A 320 -11.12 -12.65 -44.25
N THR A 321 -9.96 -13.30 -44.27
CA THR A 321 -9.57 -14.27 -43.24
C THR A 321 -9.60 -13.61 -41.87
N VAL A 322 -10.28 -14.23 -40.91
CA VAL A 322 -10.37 -13.74 -39.53
C VAL A 322 -10.17 -14.87 -38.53
N THR A 323 -9.63 -14.53 -37.37
CA THR A 323 -9.60 -15.40 -36.21
C THR A 323 -10.80 -15.09 -35.32
N ARG A 324 -11.58 -16.11 -34.97
CA ARG A 324 -12.72 -16.00 -34.06
C ARG A 324 -12.23 -15.80 -32.61
N GLY A 325 -12.73 -14.77 -31.96
CA GLY A 325 -12.50 -14.41 -30.57
C GLY A 325 -13.67 -14.80 -29.65
N ALA A 326 -13.80 -14.08 -28.52
CA ALA A 326 -14.82 -14.36 -27.52
C ALA A 326 -16.23 -13.99 -28.01
N VAL A 327 -17.25 -14.71 -27.51
CA VAL A 327 -18.66 -14.38 -27.72
C VAL A 327 -19.09 -13.37 -26.66
N VAL A 328 -19.65 -12.24 -27.08
CA VAL A 328 -20.10 -11.15 -26.20
C VAL A 328 -21.57 -10.87 -26.50
N GLY A 329 -22.47 -11.42 -25.68
CA GLY A 329 -23.92 -11.33 -25.94
C GLY A 329 -24.31 -12.05 -27.23
N ASN A 330 -24.87 -11.31 -28.20
CA ASN A 330 -25.31 -11.85 -29.50
C ASN A 330 -24.32 -11.59 -30.66
N VAL A 331 -23.08 -11.20 -30.34
CA VAL A 331 -22.02 -10.90 -31.31
C VAL A 331 -20.73 -11.62 -30.92
N VAL A 332 -19.85 -11.82 -31.90
CA VAL A 332 -18.57 -12.51 -31.74
C VAL A 332 -17.45 -11.56 -32.13
N GLU A 333 -16.41 -11.54 -31.31
CA GLU A 333 -15.18 -10.81 -31.61
C GLU A 333 -14.42 -11.48 -32.75
N VAL A 334 -13.90 -10.68 -33.68
CA VAL A 334 -13.08 -11.16 -34.80
C VAL A 334 -11.79 -10.34 -34.91
N TYR A 335 -10.70 -11.04 -35.19
CA TYR A 335 -9.39 -10.44 -35.44
C TYR A 335 -8.99 -10.67 -36.90
N GLY A 336 -8.72 -9.61 -37.64
CA GLY A 336 -8.29 -9.70 -39.04
C GLY A 336 -8.16 -8.32 -39.70
N LEU A 337 -7.98 -8.30 -41.02
CA LEU A 337 -7.83 -7.07 -41.82
C LEU A 337 -9.19 -6.39 -42.11
N LEU A 338 -9.98 -6.21 -41.07
CA LEU A 338 -11.26 -5.50 -41.11
C LEU A 338 -11.13 -4.12 -40.45
N LYS A 339 -11.99 -3.19 -40.86
CA LYS A 339 -12.09 -1.86 -40.26
C LYS A 339 -13.49 -1.63 -39.68
N PRO A 340 -13.62 -0.79 -38.64
CA PRO A 340 -14.92 -0.35 -38.16
C PRO A 340 -15.73 0.28 -39.31
N GLY A 341 -17.00 -0.13 -39.46
CA GLY A 341 -17.87 0.35 -40.53
C GLY A 341 -17.80 -0.42 -41.85
N ASP A 342 -16.88 -1.40 -41.98
CA ASP A 342 -16.91 -2.33 -43.12
C ASP A 342 -18.27 -3.06 -43.17
N LEU A 343 -18.85 -3.21 -44.36
CA LEU A 343 -20.08 -3.97 -44.56
C LEU A 343 -19.73 -5.45 -44.75
N VAL A 344 -20.25 -6.32 -43.89
CA VAL A 344 -20.09 -7.77 -43.98
C VAL A 344 -21.42 -8.46 -44.19
N VAL A 345 -21.40 -9.60 -44.87
CA VAL A 345 -22.60 -10.42 -45.10
C VAL A 345 -23.13 -10.94 -43.77
N ARG A 346 -24.43 -10.75 -43.50
CA ARG A 346 -25.07 -11.15 -42.22
C ARG A 346 -25.11 -12.67 -42.01
N ARG A 347 -25.36 -13.41 -43.08
CA ARG A 347 -25.32 -14.89 -43.12
C ARG A 347 -24.30 -15.30 -44.17
N GLY A 348 -23.06 -15.50 -43.75
CA GLY A 348 -22.00 -15.92 -44.64
C GLY A 348 -22.22 -17.37 -45.09
N SER A 349 -21.90 -17.65 -46.35
CA SER A 349 -21.86 -19.00 -46.92
C SER A 349 -20.63 -19.09 -47.83
N ASP A 350 -20.00 -20.26 -47.89
CA ASP A 350 -18.88 -20.55 -48.79
C ASP A 350 -19.30 -20.59 -50.27
N GLU A 351 -20.60 -20.72 -50.54
CA GLU A 351 -21.20 -20.58 -51.88
C GLU A 351 -20.95 -19.19 -52.49
N LEU A 352 -20.81 -18.14 -51.66
CA LEU A 352 -20.60 -16.78 -52.12
C LEU A 352 -19.10 -16.51 -52.32
N ARG A 353 -18.59 -16.85 -53.50
CA ARG A 353 -17.17 -16.72 -53.86
C ARG A 353 -16.67 -15.28 -53.87
N GLU A 354 -15.37 -15.12 -53.66
CA GLU A 354 -14.65 -13.85 -53.82
C GLU A 354 -14.77 -13.30 -55.25
N GLY A 355 -14.93 -11.98 -55.39
CA GLY A 355 -15.08 -11.30 -56.68
C GLY A 355 -16.51 -11.28 -57.24
N THR A 356 -17.50 -11.83 -56.52
CA THR A 356 -18.90 -11.86 -56.97
C THR A 356 -19.54 -10.48 -56.85
N ARG A 357 -20.23 -10.03 -57.90
CA ARG A 357 -21.02 -8.79 -57.86
C ARG A 357 -22.36 -9.02 -57.18
N VAL A 358 -22.60 -8.27 -56.11
CA VAL A 358 -23.78 -8.42 -55.25
C VAL A 358 -24.42 -7.07 -55.00
N LYS A 359 -25.74 -7.08 -54.80
CA LYS A 359 -26.47 -5.88 -54.40
C LYS A 359 -26.65 -5.91 -52.89
N ALA A 360 -25.85 -5.10 -52.18
CA ALA A 360 -25.94 -4.97 -50.73
C ALA A 360 -27.30 -4.39 -50.34
N GLN A 361 -28.05 -5.11 -49.50
CA GLN A 361 -29.25 -4.60 -48.86
C GLN A 361 -28.94 -4.37 -47.38
N THR A 362 -28.82 -3.10 -47.00
CA THR A 362 -28.70 -2.71 -45.60
C THR A 362 -30.09 -2.76 -45.00
N LEU A 363 -30.33 -3.69 -44.07
CA LEU A 363 -31.52 -3.63 -43.24
C LEU A 363 -31.36 -2.46 -42.27
N ALA A 364 -32.34 -1.55 -42.25
CA ALA A 364 -32.48 -0.65 -41.12
C ALA A 364 -32.75 -1.53 -39.88
N ASN A 365 -31.99 -1.25 -38.81
CA ASN A 365 -32.01 -2.01 -37.55
C ASN A 365 -33.41 -2.34 -37.04
#